data_AF-A0A2D6A653-F1
#
_entry.id   AF-A0A2D6A653-F1
#
_cell.length_a   1.000
_cell.length_b   1.000
_cell.length_c   1.000
_cell.angle_alpha   90.00
_cell.angle_beta   90.00
_cell.angle_gamma   90.00
#
_symmetry.space_group_name_H-M   'P 1'
#
loop_
_entity.id
_entity.type
_entity.pdbx_description
1 polymer ?
#
loop_
_entity_poly.entity_id
_entity_poly.type
_entity_poly.pdbx_seq_one_letter_code
_entity_poly.pdbx_strand_id
1 'polypeptide(L)'
;MLAMINDRTCAQPVMGWRLTLAAIATACLAMSPVAAAQSGALPSDGPYLFHQEDGSVIAKWVSEGKLEEKRFAAGAAIELPQFADLIGKHLQLRKHEPEPAVWQMPSRLLAISDVEGRYDNMRRFLTANDVVDAAGCWTFGKGHLVCVGDFVDRGNKVTETLWMLHRLAREAKAVGGRVHFVLGNHEVMMMGGDVRYTAPKYKIVAGMLGVPVPGLLGLDTELGRWLRSRNTLVRIGDMLFVHAGVSPSLSKTKIDLEAVNADIRRVVGKRPDTIKDKRLLGLAWHPHGPLWYRGYFQKYTDLSSAYFGPRPTTEQIDQILERLGAATIVVGHTKVERVTSVFGGRRVLAIDIPWTDLDKVRGILVEGERMHVVDARGKRAPLVVK
;
A
#
# COMPACT_ATOMS: atom_id res chain seq x y z
N MET A 1 -11.36 -13.07 -82.08
CA MET A 1 -9.92 -12.84 -81.86
C MET A 1 -9.77 -12.33 -80.43
N LEU A 2 -8.80 -12.86 -79.67
CA LEU A 2 -8.60 -12.79 -78.21
C LEU A 2 -9.32 -13.84 -77.35
N ALA A 3 -8.47 -14.71 -76.80
CA ALA A 3 -8.64 -15.64 -75.68
C ALA A 3 -8.58 -14.85 -74.33
N MET A 4 -8.80 -15.38 -73.12
CA MET A 4 -8.32 -16.62 -72.49
C MET A 4 -9.05 -16.82 -71.13
N ILE A 5 -9.27 -18.10 -70.80
CA ILE A 5 -8.96 -18.79 -69.53
C ILE A 5 -9.72 -18.41 -68.24
N ASN A 6 -10.76 -19.22 -67.98
CA ASN A 6 -11.04 -20.07 -66.81
C ASN A 6 -10.28 -19.81 -65.49
N ASP A 7 -11.02 -19.43 -64.45
CA ASP A 7 -10.56 -19.43 -63.05
C ASP A 7 -11.53 -20.28 -62.19
N ARG A 8 -10.99 -21.30 -61.50
CA ARG A 8 -11.73 -22.19 -60.60
C ARG A 8 -11.76 -21.58 -59.21
N THR A 9 -12.93 -21.19 -58.75
CA THR A 9 -13.20 -20.73 -57.39
C THR A 9 -13.16 -21.88 -56.39
N CYS A 10 -12.26 -21.80 -55.41
CA CYS A 10 -12.26 -22.65 -54.21
C CYS A 10 -12.55 -21.77 -52.99
N ALA A 11 -13.56 -22.16 -52.22
CA ALA A 11 -14.10 -21.44 -51.08
C ALA A 11 -13.11 -21.33 -49.92
N GLN A 12 -13.05 -20.15 -49.27
CA GLN A 12 -12.41 -19.97 -47.96
C GLN A 12 -13.48 -19.84 -46.86
N PRO A 13 -13.29 -20.49 -45.69
CA PRO A 13 -14.15 -20.29 -44.54
C PRO A 13 -13.71 -19.09 -43.68
N VAL A 14 -14.73 -18.42 -43.13
CA VAL A 14 -14.63 -17.30 -42.20
C VAL A 14 -14.05 -17.77 -40.86
N MET A 15 -12.87 -17.26 -40.49
CA MET A 15 -12.19 -17.61 -39.24
C MET A 15 -12.66 -16.68 -38.10
N GLY A 16 -13.56 -17.19 -37.26
CA GLY A 16 -13.99 -16.54 -36.04
C GLY A 16 -12.89 -16.52 -34.98
N TRP A 17 -12.58 -15.35 -34.45
CA TRP A 17 -11.60 -15.17 -33.37
C TRP A 17 -12.20 -15.64 -32.04
N ARG A 18 -11.92 -16.88 -31.65
CA ARG A 18 -12.09 -17.33 -30.26
C ARG A 18 -10.83 -16.97 -29.49
N LEU A 19 -10.93 -15.97 -28.61
CA LEU A 19 -9.93 -15.71 -27.56
C LEU A 19 -9.98 -16.85 -26.54
N THR A 20 -9.12 -17.85 -26.72
CA THR A 20 -8.78 -18.81 -25.67
C THR A 20 -7.88 -18.10 -24.66
N LEU A 21 -8.39 -17.90 -23.43
CA LEU A 21 -7.55 -17.61 -22.26
C LEU A 21 -6.65 -18.83 -22.02
N ALA A 22 -5.46 -18.83 -22.61
CA ALA A 22 -4.41 -19.74 -22.24
C ALA A 22 -3.89 -19.33 -20.86
N ALA A 23 -4.26 -20.08 -19.83
CA ALA A 23 -3.63 -20.03 -18.52
C ALA A 23 -2.18 -20.54 -18.66
N ILE A 24 -1.25 -19.63 -18.93
CA ILE A 24 0.17 -19.94 -18.90
C ILE A 24 0.60 -19.93 -17.43
N ALA A 25 0.74 -21.12 -16.88
CA ALA A 25 1.41 -21.37 -15.61
C ALA A 25 2.81 -20.74 -15.68
N THR A 26 2.97 -19.59 -15.02
CA THR A 26 4.28 -19.01 -14.81
C THR A 26 4.98 -19.90 -13.81
N ALA A 27 6.11 -20.49 -14.20
CA ALA A 27 6.99 -21.20 -13.30
C ALA A 27 7.47 -20.20 -12.24
N CYS A 28 6.76 -20.14 -11.11
CA CYS A 28 7.31 -19.65 -9.87
C CYS A 28 8.54 -20.50 -9.59
N LEU A 29 9.72 -19.90 -9.64
CA LEU A 29 10.84 -20.37 -8.83
C LEU A 29 10.30 -20.40 -7.40
N ALA A 30 9.86 -21.58 -6.99
CA ALA A 30 9.49 -21.88 -5.63
C ALA A 30 10.75 -21.63 -4.81
N MET A 31 10.84 -20.45 -4.22
CA MET A 31 11.60 -20.33 -2.99
C MET A 31 10.99 -21.37 -2.06
N SER A 32 11.81 -22.36 -1.71
CA SER A 32 11.45 -23.41 -0.78
C SER A 32 10.67 -22.79 0.37
N PRO A 33 9.54 -23.37 0.80
CA PRO A 33 8.93 -22.89 2.03
C PRO A 33 10.00 -23.10 3.10
N VAL A 34 10.53 -22.01 3.64
CA VAL A 34 10.95 -22.04 5.03
C VAL A 34 9.66 -22.37 5.74
N ALA A 35 9.46 -23.65 6.03
CA ALA A 35 8.46 -24.10 6.97
C ALA A 35 8.83 -23.42 8.28
N ALA A 36 8.27 -22.24 8.50
CA ALA A 36 8.15 -21.70 9.83
C ALA A 36 7.34 -22.75 10.57
N ALA A 37 8.02 -23.49 11.45
CA ALA A 37 7.36 -24.35 12.41
C ALA A 37 6.21 -23.52 13.02
N GLN A 38 4.97 -23.89 12.71
CA GLN A 38 3.84 -23.36 13.46
C GLN A 38 4.02 -23.91 14.87
N SER A 39 4.58 -23.09 15.75
CA SER A 39 4.43 -23.31 17.18
C SER A 39 2.95 -23.55 17.43
N GLY A 40 2.60 -24.64 18.12
CA GLY A 40 1.22 -24.97 18.50
C GLY A 40 0.57 -23.98 19.48
N ALA A 41 1.01 -22.72 19.50
CA ALA A 41 0.41 -21.63 20.22
C ALA A 41 -0.88 -21.20 19.50
N LEU A 42 -1.96 -21.17 20.25
CA LEU A 42 -3.24 -20.68 19.78
C LEU A 42 -3.13 -19.18 19.40
N PRO A 43 -3.82 -18.72 18.35
CA PRO A 43 -3.67 -17.35 17.86
C PRO A 43 -4.18 -16.32 18.85
N SER A 44 -3.52 -15.16 18.91
CA SER A 44 -4.05 -13.93 19.51
C SER A 44 -3.99 -12.81 18.47
N ASP A 45 -5.07 -12.05 18.31
CA ASP A 45 -5.16 -10.92 17.39
C ASP A 45 -6.38 -10.03 17.68
N GLY A 46 -6.24 -8.73 17.48
CA GLY A 46 -7.33 -7.75 17.63
C GLY A 46 -6.83 -6.37 18.07
N PRO A 47 -7.76 -5.44 18.39
CA PRO A 47 -9.20 -5.61 18.27
C PRO A 47 -9.70 -5.35 16.83
N TYR A 48 -10.82 -5.96 16.47
CA TYR A 48 -11.57 -5.66 15.26
C TYR A 48 -12.86 -4.95 15.65
N LEU A 49 -13.01 -3.69 15.26
CA LEU A 49 -14.17 -2.87 15.62
C LEU A 49 -15.18 -2.85 14.46
N PHE A 50 -16.33 -3.48 14.66
CA PHE A 50 -17.42 -3.59 13.70
C PHE A 50 -18.52 -2.58 14.02
N HIS A 51 -18.71 -1.61 13.15
CA HIS A 51 -19.79 -0.63 13.18
C HIS A 51 -21.13 -1.30 12.83
N GLN A 52 -22.15 -1.05 13.63
CA GLN A 52 -23.50 -1.55 13.46
C GLN A 52 -24.41 -0.50 12.82
N GLU A 53 -25.58 -0.91 12.32
CA GLU A 53 -26.56 -0.01 11.69
C GLU A 53 -27.17 0.99 12.68
N ASP A 54 -27.32 0.60 13.95
CA ASP A 54 -27.81 1.46 15.05
C ASP A 54 -26.74 2.45 15.56
N GLY A 55 -25.57 2.48 14.93
CA GLY A 55 -24.42 3.32 15.31
C GLY A 55 -23.60 2.76 16.47
N SER A 56 -24.02 1.64 17.09
CA SER A 56 -23.21 0.94 18.09
C SER A 56 -21.99 0.27 17.44
N VAL A 57 -21.04 -0.15 18.26
CA VAL A 57 -19.83 -0.83 17.79
C VAL A 57 -19.61 -2.12 18.57
N ILE A 58 -19.33 -3.20 17.86
CA ILE A 58 -18.91 -4.48 18.44
C ILE A 58 -17.41 -4.61 18.24
N ALA A 59 -16.66 -4.60 19.33
CA ALA A 59 -15.26 -5.00 19.33
C ALA A 59 -15.18 -6.52 19.44
N LYS A 60 -14.44 -7.18 18.55
CA LYS A 60 -14.10 -8.61 18.63
C LYS A 60 -12.59 -8.79 18.64
N TRP A 61 -12.08 -9.76 19.39
CA TRP A 61 -10.67 -10.15 19.35
C TRP A 61 -10.52 -11.62 19.67
N VAL A 62 -9.36 -12.18 19.33
CA VAL A 62 -8.97 -13.53 19.73
C VAL A 62 -7.87 -13.43 20.77
N SER A 63 -8.07 -14.12 21.89
CA SER A 63 -7.11 -14.24 22.99
C SER A 63 -6.82 -15.72 23.20
N GLU A 64 -5.60 -16.15 22.86
CA GLU A 64 -5.15 -17.54 23.01
C GLU A 64 -6.15 -18.55 22.44
N GLY A 65 -6.65 -18.30 21.23
CA GLY A 65 -7.60 -19.18 20.54
C GLY A 65 -9.02 -19.13 21.09
N LYS A 66 -9.38 -18.13 21.91
CA LYS A 66 -10.76 -17.86 22.33
C LYS A 66 -11.25 -16.56 21.73
N LEU A 67 -12.46 -16.58 21.16
CA LEU A 67 -13.14 -15.36 20.72
C LEU A 67 -13.67 -14.60 21.93
N GLU A 68 -13.39 -13.32 21.98
CA GLU A 68 -13.95 -12.38 22.94
C GLU A 68 -14.67 -11.25 22.19
N GLU A 69 -15.71 -10.70 22.80
CA GLU A 69 -16.43 -9.54 22.27
C GLU A 69 -16.84 -8.55 23.35
N LYS A 70 -17.01 -7.29 22.94
CA LYS A 70 -17.58 -6.22 23.77
C LYS A 70 -18.36 -5.25 22.89
N ARG A 71 -19.60 -4.93 23.29
CA ARG A 71 -20.43 -3.91 22.62
C ARG A 71 -20.25 -2.55 23.29
N PHE A 72 -20.23 -1.50 22.47
CA PHE A 72 -20.21 -0.10 22.85
C PHE A 72 -21.41 0.60 22.26
N ALA A 73 -22.09 1.45 23.04
CA ALA A 73 -23.21 2.24 22.56
C ALA A 73 -22.78 3.25 21.48
N ALA A 74 -23.74 3.72 20.68
CA ALA A 74 -23.47 4.71 19.65
C ALA A 74 -22.82 5.98 20.24
N GLY A 75 -21.70 6.40 19.64
CA GLY A 75 -20.94 7.58 20.07
C GLY A 75 -20.07 7.39 21.32
N ALA A 76 -20.18 6.25 22.02
CA ALA A 76 -19.36 5.97 23.19
C ALA A 76 -17.87 5.87 22.82
N ALA A 77 -17.00 6.32 23.72
CA ALA A 77 -15.57 6.09 23.61
C ALA A 77 -15.27 4.60 23.72
N ILE A 78 -14.38 4.09 22.88
CA ILE A 78 -13.92 2.71 22.93
C ILE A 78 -12.79 2.61 23.95
N GLU A 79 -13.03 1.81 24.98
CA GLU A 79 -12.09 1.53 26.06
C GLU A 79 -11.85 0.01 26.15
N LEU A 80 -10.65 -0.37 25.73
CA LEU A 80 -10.13 -1.74 25.76
C LEU A 80 -8.72 -1.69 26.37
N PRO A 81 -8.59 -1.75 27.71
CA PRO A 81 -7.31 -1.58 28.40
C PRO A 81 -6.18 -2.49 27.88
N GLN A 82 -6.52 -3.72 27.49
CA GLN A 82 -5.59 -4.69 26.92
C GLN A 82 -5.02 -4.29 25.54
N PHE A 83 -5.64 -3.32 24.87
CA PHE A 83 -5.21 -2.77 23.58
C PHE A 83 -4.84 -1.28 23.67
N ALA A 84 -4.66 -0.73 24.87
CA ALA A 84 -4.34 0.69 25.06
C ALA A 84 -3.04 1.10 24.33
N ASP A 85 -2.08 0.18 24.23
CA ASP A 85 -0.82 0.38 23.50
C ASP A 85 -0.99 0.45 21.97
N LEU A 86 -2.14 0.02 21.44
CA LEU A 86 -2.42 0.05 20.00
C LEU A 86 -3.39 1.18 19.64
N ILE A 87 -4.50 1.32 20.39
CA ILE A 87 -5.60 2.23 20.03
C ILE A 87 -5.62 3.52 20.88
N GLY A 88 -4.83 3.56 21.95
CA GLY A 88 -4.86 4.56 23.01
C GLY A 88 -5.84 4.18 24.13
N LYS A 89 -5.77 4.89 25.27
CA LYS A 89 -6.64 4.63 26.43
C LYS A 89 -8.13 4.84 26.11
N HIS A 90 -8.41 5.89 25.32
CA HIS A 90 -9.75 6.23 24.86
C HIS A 90 -9.69 6.47 23.34
N LEU A 91 -10.41 5.65 22.58
CA LEU A 91 -10.57 5.84 21.15
C LEU A 91 -11.97 6.41 20.87
N GLN A 92 -12.01 7.70 20.51
CA GLN A 92 -13.21 8.30 19.96
C GLN A 92 -13.27 8.04 18.46
N LEU A 93 -14.22 7.21 18.03
CA LEU A 93 -14.47 6.94 16.62
C LEU A 93 -15.07 8.17 15.95
N ARG A 94 -14.65 8.43 14.71
CA ARG A 94 -15.11 9.55 13.89
C ARG A 94 -15.29 9.08 12.47
N LYS A 95 -16.11 9.79 11.70
CA LYS A 95 -16.22 9.56 10.26
C LYS A 95 -14.86 9.82 9.59
N HIS A 96 -14.45 8.90 8.72
CA HIS A 96 -13.24 9.04 7.92
C HIS A 96 -13.57 9.73 6.61
N GLU A 97 -13.00 10.91 6.40
CA GLU A 97 -13.07 11.65 5.14
C GLU A 97 -11.73 11.55 4.41
N PRO A 98 -11.73 11.54 3.07
CA PRO A 98 -10.51 11.67 2.30
C PRO A 98 -9.77 12.96 2.65
N GLU A 99 -8.45 12.85 2.80
CA GLU A 99 -7.58 14.00 3.00
C GLU A 99 -7.12 14.58 1.66
N PRO A 100 -6.75 15.87 1.59
CA PRO A 100 -6.14 16.44 0.41
C PRO A 100 -4.97 15.61 -0.11
N ALA A 101 -4.83 15.55 -1.43
CA ALA A 101 -3.71 14.89 -2.11
C ALA A 101 -2.47 15.79 -2.19
N VAL A 102 -2.59 17.09 -1.91
CA VAL A 102 -1.49 18.06 -2.02
C VAL A 102 -1.25 18.77 -0.70
N TRP A 103 0.01 18.79 -0.26
CA TRP A 103 0.46 19.37 1.00
C TRP A 103 1.71 20.23 0.80
N GLN A 104 1.92 21.18 1.70
CA GLN A 104 3.19 21.90 1.82
C GLN A 104 4.26 20.99 2.45
N MET A 105 5.52 21.21 2.08
CA MET A 105 6.65 20.48 2.68
C MET A 105 6.79 20.87 4.16
N PRO A 106 6.75 19.92 5.11
CA PRO A 106 7.03 20.21 6.51
C PRO A 106 8.53 20.42 6.72
N SER A 107 8.93 20.94 7.89
CA SER A 107 10.35 21.05 8.25
C SER A 107 11.05 19.70 8.37
N ARG A 108 10.30 18.64 8.69
CA ARG A 108 10.78 17.27 8.83
C ARG A 108 9.79 16.29 8.21
N LEU A 109 10.25 15.42 7.31
CA LEU A 109 9.44 14.37 6.71
C LEU A 109 10.22 13.05 6.75
N LEU A 110 9.59 11.97 7.21
CA LEU A 110 10.15 10.61 7.12
C LEU A 110 9.26 9.75 6.24
N ALA A 111 9.83 9.08 5.24
CA ALA A 111 9.12 8.15 4.38
C ALA A 111 9.63 6.71 4.55
N ILE A 112 8.68 5.77 4.67
CA ILE A 112 8.89 4.33 4.77
C ILE A 112 7.85 3.59 3.91
N SER A 113 8.11 2.34 3.55
CA SER A 113 7.23 1.55 2.68
C SER A 113 7.30 0.05 2.98
N ASP A 114 6.29 -0.72 2.56
CA ASP A 114 6.32 -2.19 2.46
C ASP A 114 6.64 -2.90 3.80
N VAL A 115 6.08 -2.40 4.91
CA VAL A 115 6.28 -3.00 6.25
C VAL A 115 5.71 -4.41 6.35
N GLU A 116 4.66 -4.74 5.59
CA GLU A 116 4.15 -6.11 5.43
C GLU A 116 3.92 -6.83 6.79
N GLY A 117 3.24 -6.15 7.73
CA GLY A 117 2.94 -6.68 9.05
C GLY A 117 4.16 -6.97 9.95
N ARG A 118 5.34 -6.37 9.68
CA ARG A 118 6.54 -6.44 10.54
C ARG A 118 6.53 -5.37 11.64
N TYR A 119 5.45 -5.34 12.43
CA TYR A 119 5.19 -4.35 13.47
C TYR A 119 6.37 -4.08 14.41
N ASP A 120 7.02 -5.12 14.95
CA ASP A 120 8.09 -4.92 15.94
C ASP A 120 9.30 -4.18 15.33
N ASN A 121 9.64 -4.52 14.08
CA ASN A 121 10.71 -3.87 13.34
C ASN A 121 10.33 -2.44 12.98
N MET A 122 9.06 -2.20 12.59
CA MET A 122 8.53 -0.85 12.37
C MET A 122 8.62 0.00 13.65
N ARG A 123 8.10 -0.50 14.78
CA ARG A 123 8.14 0.21 16.06
C ARG A 123 9.59 0.55 16.44
N ARG A 124 10.51 -0.41 16.36
CA ARG A 124 11.92 -0.17 16.65
C ARG A 124 12.55 0.88 15.73
N PHE A 125 12.27 0.82 14.43
CA PHE A 125 12.75 1.81 13.47
C PHE A 125 12.20 3.22 13.76
N LEU A 126 10.90 3.33 14.05
CA LEU A 126 10.25 4.61 14.37
C LEU A 126 10.77 5.19 15.69
N THR A 127 10.98 4.37 16.72
CA THR A 127 11.59 4.80 17.98
C THR A 127 13.02 5.30 17.77
N ALA A 128 13.85 4.55 17.01
CA ALA A 128 15.23 4.93 16.75
C ALA A 128 15.39 6.22 15.93
N ASN A 129 14.34 6.66 15.23
CA ASN A 129 14.33 7.88 14.42
C ASN A 129 13.52 9.03 15.06
N ASP A 130 13.19 8.90 16.34
CA ASP A 130 12.43 9.89 17.14
C ASP A 130 11.06 10.23 16.54
N VAL A 131 10.42 9.27 15.88
CA VAL A 131 9.04 9.42 15.40
C VAL A 131 8.04 9.09 16.50
N VAL A 132 8.40 8.10 17.32
CA VAL A 132 7.65 7.69 18.49
C VAL A 132 8.57 7.52 19.70
N ASP A 133 8.02 7.66 20.89
CA ASP A 133 8.72 7.34 22.14
C ASP A 133 8.79 5.82 22.41
N ALA A 134 9.29 5.44 23.60
CA ALA A 134 9.35 4.05 24.05
C ALA A 134 7.96 3.41 24.19
N ALA A 135 6.91 4.18 24.50
CA ALA A 135 5.52 3.73 24.54
C ALA A 135 4.86 3.65 23.15
N GLY A 136 5.56 4.12 22.11
CA GLY A 136 5.04 4.17 20.74
C GLY A 136 4.13 5.36 20.48
N CYS A 137 4.13 6.37 21.34
CA CYS A 137 3.37 7.61 21.17
C CYS A 137 4.14 8.60 20.28
N TRP A 138 3.42 9.40 19.50
CA TRP A 138 4.00 10.36 18.55
C TRP A 138 4.93 11.40 19.23
N THR A 139 6.15 11.51 18.73
CA THR A 139 7.16 12.50 19.17
C THR A 139 7.74 13.32 18.02
N PHE A 140 7.28 13.10 16.78
CA PHE A 140 7.81 13.77 15.58
C PHE A 140 7.33 15.22 15.39
N GLY A 141 6.76 15.85 16.43
CA GLY A 141 6.28 17.23 16.42
C GLY A 141 5.34 17.53 15.25
N LYS A 142 5.61 18.63 14.54
CA LYS A 142 4.90 19.04 13.32
C LYS A 142 5.39 18.31 12.04
N GLY A 143 6.26 17.32 12.18
CA GLY A 143 6.78 16.56 11.06
C GLY A 143 5.71 15.67 10.41
N HIS A 144 6.02 15.17 9.23
CA HIS A 144 5.17 14.21 8.52
C HIS A 144 5.82 12.83 8.44
N LEU A 145 5.09 11.78 8.81
CA LEU A 145 5.42 10.41 8.46
C LEU A 145 4.65 10.03 7.19
N VAL A 146 5.31 9.46 6.19
CA VAL A 146 4.70 8.96 4.96
C VAL A 146 4.89 7.46 4.87
N CYS A 147 3.78 6.73 4.81
CA CYS A 147 3.72 5.28 4.63
C CYS A 147 3.34 4.99 3.17
N VAL A 148 4.30 4.54 2.36
CA VAL A 148 4.17 4.40 0.90
C VAL A 148 3.58 3.05 0.49
N GLY A 149 2.53 2.58 1.18
CA GLY A 149 1.79 1.36 0.87
C GLY A 149 2.42 0.04 1.36
N ASP A 150 1.63 -1.03 1.28
CA ASP A 150 1.98 -2.42 1.64
C ASP A 150 2.36 -2.62 3.11
N PHE A 151 1.48 -2.19 4.01
CA PHE A 151 1.60 -2.42 5.45
C PHE A 151 0.81 -3.65 5.93
N VAL A 152 0.01 -4.24 5.04
CA VAL A 152 -0.73 -5.50 5.25
C VAL A 152 -0.04 -6.71 4.61
N ASP A 153 -0.64 -7.90 4.78
CA ASP A 153 -0.16 -9.19 4.28
C ASP A 153 1.23 -9.64 4.79
N ARG A 154 1.58 -10.90 4.48
CA ARG A 154 2.84 -11.63 4.77
C ARG A 154 3.21 -11.80 6.24
N GLY A 155 3.34 -10.71 7.00
CA GLY A 155 3.65 -10.72 8.42
C GLY A 155 2.46 -11.13 9.29
N ASN A 156 2.75 -11.43 10.56
CA ASN A 156 1.75 -11.86 11.55
C ASN A 156 1.32 -10.72 12.48
N LYS A 157 1.68 -9.45 12.21
CA LYS A 157 1.30 -8.31 13.06
C LYS A 157 0.71 -7.14 12.26
N VAL A 158 -0.15 -7.46 11.30
CA VAL A 158 -0.88 -6.50 10.45
C VAL A 158 -1.84 -5.65 11.29
N THR A 159 -2.62 -6.28 12.18
CA THR A 159 -3.60 -5.57 13.03
C THR A 159 -2.92 -4.53 13.92
N GLU A 160 -1.79 -4.88 14.53
CA GLU A 160 -0.98 -4.00 15.36
C GLU A 160 -0.36 -2.86 14.54
N THR A 161 0.14 -3.17 13.33
CA THR A 161 0.69 -2.19 12.40
C THR A 161 -0.36 -1.13 12.02
N LEU A 162 -1.57 -1.57 11.64
CA LEU A 162 -2.63 -0.66 11.23
C LEU A 162 -3.17 0.18 12.41
N TRP A 163 -3.36 -0.42 13.58
CA TRP A 163 -3.81 0.32 14.76
C TRP A 163 -2.81 1.38 15.22
N MET A 164 -1.51 1.04 15.24
CA MET A 164 -0.48 2.00 15.57
C MET A 164 -0.52 3.18 14.60
N LEU A 165 -0.60 2.94 13.28
CA LEU A 165 -0.65 4.03 12.28
C LEU A 165 -1.95 4.85 12.36
N HIS A 166 -3.09 4.20 12.64
CA HIS A 166 -4.35 4.90 12.89
C HIS A 166 -4.26 5.81 14.13
N ARG A 167 -3.68 5.31 15.23
CA ARG A 167 -3.44 6.10 16.44
C ARG A 167 -2.47 7.25 16.17
N LEU A 168 -1.32 6.97 15.56
CA LEU A 168 -0.31 8.00 15.24
C LEU A 168 -0.88 9.08 14.33
N ALA A 169 -1.78 8.74 13.38
CA ALA A 169 -2.44 9.75 12.55
C ALA A 169 -3.24 10.75 13.41
N ARG A 170 -3.90 10.29 14.48
CA ARG A 170 -4.63 11.15 15.42
C ARG A 170 -3.67 11.96 16.29
N GLU A 171 -2.66 11.32 16.87
CA GLU A 171 -1.68 11.96 17.75
C GLU A 171 -0.87 13.04 17.02
N ALA A 172 -0.38 12.72 15.82
CA ALA A 172 0.33 13.66 14.97
C ALA A 172 -0.52 14.90 14.67
N LYS A 173 -1.78 14.67 14.24
CA LYS A 173 -2.72 15.76 13.92
C LYS A 173 -2.97 16.68 15.10
N ALA A 174 -3.03 16.14 16.33
CA ALA A 174 -3.26 16.93 17.54
C ALA A 174 -2.15 17.96 17.82
N VAL A 175 -0.93 17.73 17.34
CA VAL A 175 0.21 18.64 17.51
C VAL A 175 0.64 19.33 16.20
N GLY A 176 -0.17 19.22 15.15
CA GLY A 176 0.09 19.81 13.83
C GLY A 176 1.04 19.03 12.94
N GLY A 177 1.39 17.79 13.31
CA GLY A 177 2.06 16.82 12.44
C GLY A 177 1.06 15.99 11.62
N ARG A 178 1.57 15.00 10.88
CA ARG A 178 0.72 14.16 10.02
C ARG A 178 1.28 12.77 9.79
N VAL A 179 0.39 11.79 9.66
CA VAL A 179 0.70 10.49 9.04
C VAL A 179 -0.04 10.42 7.70
N HIS A 180 0.71 10.37 6.62
CA HIS A 180 0.20 10.15 5.27
C HIS A 180 0.26 8.65 4.96
N PHE A 181 -0.86 7.96 5.05
CA PHE A 181 -0.95 6.57 4.61
C PHE A 181 -1.37 6.54 3.14
N VAL A 182 -0.45 6.13 2.28
CA VAL A 182 -0.69 5.89 0.85
C VAL A 182 -1.06 4.42 0.66
N LEU A 183 -2.11 4.14 -0.10
CA LEU A 183 -2.51 2.76 -0.40
C LEU A 183 -1.49 2.08 -1.32
N GLY A 184 -1.10 0.85 -0.97
CA GLY A 184 -0.38 -0.08 -1.81
C GLY A 184 -1.28 -1.13 -2.46
N ASN A 185 -0.69 -2.02 -3.27
CA ASN A 185 -1.49 -3.06 -3.90
C ASN A 185 -1.99 -4.08 -2.88
N HIS A 186 -1.23 -4.38 -1.82
CA HIS A 186 -1.66 -5.35 -0.82
C HIS A 186 -2.88 -4.89 -0.03
N GLU A 187 -3.03 -3.58 0.26
CA GLU A 187 -4.26 -3.06 0.87
C GLU A 187 -5.48 -3.27 -0.05
N VAL A 188 -5.34 -2.96 -1.35
CA VAL A 188 -6.41 -3.12 -2.34
C VAL A 188 -6.73 -4.59 -2.59
N MET A 189 -5.72 -5.45 -2.64
CA MET A 189 -5.85 -6.89 -2.76
C MET A 189 -6.63 -7.50 -1.59
N MET A 190 -6.17 -7.27 -0.37
CA MET A 190 -6.75 -7.86 0.84
C MET A 190 -8.21 -7.43 1.02
N MET A 191 -8.51 -6.13 0.85
CA MET A 191 -9.90 -5.64 0.90
C MET A 191 -10.74 -6.13 -0.29
N GLY A 192 -10.12 -6.33 -1.46
CA GLY A 192 -10.75 -6.73 -2.71
C GLY A 192 -10.96 -8.23 -2.87
N GLY A 193 -10.59 -9.04 -1.87
CA GLY A 193 -10.79 -10.49 -1.91
C GLY A 193 -9.60 -11.32 -2.37
N ASP A 194 -8.50 -10.68 -2.77
CA ASP A 194 -7.26 -11.37 -3.13
C ASP A 194 -6.37 -11.53 -1.89
N VAL A 195 -6.45 -12.70 -1.26
CA VAL A 195 -5.81 -13.01 0.03
C VAL A 195 -4.66 -14.00 -0.11
N ARG A 196 -4.05 -14.07 -1.30
CA ARG A 196 -2.98 -15.03 -1.63
C ARG A 196 -1.72 -14.85 -0.77
N TYR A 197 -1.47 -13.62 -0.32
CA TYR A 197 -0.29 -13.29 0.50
C TYR A 197 -0.62 -13.14 1.99
N THR A 198 -1.86 -13.34 2.38
CA THR A 198 -2.29 -13.20 3.77
C THR A 198 -1.71 -14.33 4.62
N ALA A 199 -1.08 -13.96 5.74
CA ALA A 199 -0.48 -14.92 6.65
C ALA A 199 -1.53 -15.91 7.20
N PRO A 200 -1.18 -17.20 7.39
CA PRO A 200 -2.14 -18.23 7.84
C PRO A 200 -2.92 -17.86 9.11
N LYS A 201 -2.29 -17.13 10.04
CA LYS A 201 -2.93 -16.64 11.28
C LYS A 201 -4.27 -15.95 11.01
N TYR A 202 -4.31 -15.07 10.03
CA TYR A 202 -5.51 -14.27 9.73
C TYR A 202 -6.66 -15.09 9.12
N LYS A 203 -6.37 -16.24 8.51
CA LYS A 203 -7.42 -17.17 8.05
C LYS A 203 -8.13 -17.82 9.24
N ILE A 204 -7.37 -18.20 10.26
CA ILE A 204 -7.90 -18.77 11.51
C ILE A 204 -8.71 -17.70 12.26
N VAL A 205 -8.12 -16.52 12.46
CA VAL A 205 -8.77 -15.39 13.15
C VAL A 205 -10.07 -14.98 12.45
N ALA A 206 -10.08 -14.84 11.12
CA ALA A 206 -11.29 -14.53 10.38
C ALA A 206 -12.40 -15.59 10.58
N GLY A 207 -12.03 -16.87 10.50
CA GLY A 207 -12.96 -17.98 10.78
C GLY A 207 -13.55 -17.92 12.19
N MET A 208 -12.72 -17.61 13.19
CA MET A 208 -13.18 -17.45 14.58
C MET A 208 -14.11 -16.25 14.77
N LEU A 209 -13.86 -15.15 14.06
CA LEU A 209 -14.72 -13.96 14.08
C LEU A 209 -16.04 -14.14 13.31
N GLY A 210 -16.16 -15.22 12.53
CA GLY A 210 -17.31 -15.51 11.68
C GLY A 210 -17.33 -14.66 10.40
N VAL A 211 -16.17 -14.23 9.90
CA VAL A 211 -16.05 -13.38 8.70
C VAL A 211 -15.08 -13.99 7.68
N PRO A 212 -15.22 -13.71 6.38
CA PRO A 212 -14.15 -14.02 5.43
C PRO A 212 -12.93 -13.12 5.70
N VAL A 213 -11.74 -13.50 5.24
CA VAL A 213 -10.49 -12.71 5.46
C VAL A 213 -10.62 -11.24 5.04
N PRO A 214 -11.19 -10.88 3.88
CA PRO A 214 -11.43 -9.46 3.53
C PRO A 214 -12.35 -8.73 4.51
N GLY A 215 -13.21 -9.47 5.23
CA GLY A 215 -14.09 -8.96 6.27
C GLY A 215 -13.35 -8.44 7.51
N LEU A 216 -12.08 -8.83 7.73
CA LEU A 216 -11.23 -8.21 8.75
C LEU A 216 -11.00 -6.70 8.46
N LEU A 217 -11.03 -6.32 7.19
CA LEU A 217 -10.96 -4.94 6.70
C LEU A 217 -12.23 -4.58 5.89
N GLY A 218 -13.39 -5.06 6.35
CA GLY A 218 -14.70 -4.86 5.74
C GLY A 218 -15.17 -3.39 5.69
N LEU A 219 -16.32 -3.15 5.03
CA LEU A 219 -16.94 -1.82 4.96
C LEU A 219 -17.51 -1.36 6.31
N ASP A 220 -17.78 -2.31 7.18
CA ASP A 220 -18.28 -2.17 8.53
C ASP A 220 -17.15 -2.14 9.57
N THR A 221 -15.89 -2.38 9.22
CA THR A 221 -14.79 -2.31 10.19
C THR A 221 -14.16 -0.92 10.26
N GLU A 222 -13.73 -0.51 11.45
CA GLU A 222 -13.08 0.80 11.66
C GLU A 222 -11.83 0.97 10.79
N LEU A 223 -10.93 -0.02 10.79
CA LEU A 223 -9.73 0.01 9.96
C LEU A 223 -10.06 -0.06 8.46
N GLY A 224 -11.08 -0.84 8.07
CA GLY A 224 -11.53 -0.90 6.68
C GLY A 224 -12.12 0.42 6.17
N ARG A 225 -12.87 1.14 7.02
CA ARG A 225 -13.37 2.50 6.72
C ARG A 225 -12.23 3.51 6.65
N TRP A 226 -11.29 3.44 7.58
CA TRP A 226 -10.10 4.30 7.57
C TRP A 226 -9.27 4.12 6.31
N LEU A 227 -8.93 2.88 5.92
CA LEU A 227 -8.15 2.58 4.71
C LEU A 227 -8.85 3.05 3.44
N ARG A 228 -10.16 2.86 3.30
CA ARG A 228 -10.93 3.32 2.12
C ARG A 228 -10.98 4.84 1.94
N SER A 229 -10.68 5.61 2.99
CA SER A 229 -10.55 7.07 2.88
C SER A 229 -9.15 7.54 2.45
N ARG A 230 -8.15 6.66 2.43
CA ARG A 230 -6.76 7.05 2.13
C ARG A 230 -6.55 7.38 0.66
N ASN A 231 -5.46 8.10 0.38
CA ASN A 231 -5.02 8.45 -0.98
C ASN A 231 -4.09 7.36 -1.54
N THR A 232 -3.94 7.31 -2.87
CA THR A 232 -2.94 6.51 -3.58
C THR A 232 -1.80 7.36 -4.12
N LEU A 233 -2.06 8.64 -4.41
CA LEU A 233 -1.06 9.63 -4.81
C LEU A 233 -1.11 10.79 -3.83
N VAL A 234 0.01 11.12 -3.20
CA VAL A 234 0.12 12.29 -2.31
C VAL A 234 1.34 13.10 -2.70
N ARG A 235 1.16 14.38 -2.99
CA ARG A 235 2.25 15.32 -3.23
C ARG A 235 2.49 16.17 -1.99
N ILE A 236 3.72 16.23 -1.53
CA ILE A 236 4.15 17.03 -0.38
C ILE A 236 5.34 17.89 -0.85
N GLY A 237 5.13 19.20 -0.96
CA GLY A 237 6.07 20.08 -1.65
C GLY A 237 6.27 19.66 -3.11
N ASP A 238 7.52 19.40 -3.47
CA ASP A 238 7.94 18.92 -4.80
C ASP A 238 8.06 17.38 -4.88
N MET A 239 7.69 16.64 -3.84
CA MET A 239 7.79 15.18 -3.81
C MET A 239 6.41 14.54 -3.98
N LEU A 240 6.26 13.65 -4.97
CA LEU A 240 5.13 12.74 -5.10
C LEU A 240 5.43 11.42 -4.40
N PHE A 241 4.51 10.94 -3.56
CA PHE A 241 4.52 9.61 -2.97
C PHE A 241 3.41 8.77 -3.60
N VAL A 242 3.79 7.61 -4.13
CA VAL A 242 2.90 6.63 -4.75
C VAL A 242 3.51 5.25 -4.57
N HIS A 243 2.70 4.22 -4.31
CA HIS A 243 3.23 2.92 -3.94
C HIS A 243 4.16 2.30 -5.00
N ALA A 244 3.71 2.15 -6.25
CA ALA A 244 4.52 1.50 -7.28
C ALA A 244 5.10 2.47 -8.32
N GLY A 245 4.29 3.39 -8.84
CA GLY A 245 4.78 4.40 -9.79
C GLY A 245 3.72 4.90 -10.77
N VAL A 246 4.00 6.02 -11.44
CA VAL A 246 3.15 6.57 -12.49
C VAL A 246 3.71 6.19 -13.86
N SER A 247 2.97 5.37 -14.61
CA SER A 247 3.38 4.93 -15.94
C SER A 247 3.19 6.03 -16.99
N PRO A 248 3.95 6.04 -18.09
CA PRO A 248 3.76 6.99 -19.19
C PRO A 248 2.33 7.01 -19.74
N SER A 249 1.64 5.86 -19.76
CA SER A 249 0.27 5.75 -20.26
C SER A 249 -0.77 6.47 -19.40
N LEU A 250 -0.52 6.63 -18.09
CA LEU A 250 -1.37 7.40 -17.18
C LEU A 250 -1.11 8.91 -17.25
N SER A 251 -0.01 9.32 -17.88
CA SER A 251 0.47 10.69 -17.87
C SER A 251 0.26 11.42 -19.18
N LYS A 252 -0.56 10.93 -20.13
CA LYS A 252 -0.68 11.60 -21.45
C LYS A 252 -1.19 13.05 -21.37
N THR A 253 -1.90 13.38 -20.30
CA THR A 253 -2.39 14.72 -19.99
C THR A 253 -1.99 15.09 -18.55
N LYS A 254 -2.26 16.34 -18.13
CA LYS A 254 -2.09 16.76 -16.73
C LYS A 254 -2.81 15.78 -15.80
N ILE A 255 -2.13 15.34 -14.74
CA ILE A 255 -2.68 14.38 -13.78
C ILE A 255 -3.33 15.15 -12.65
N ASP A 256 -4.65 15.02 -12.53
CA ASP A 256 -5.38 15.49 -11.36
C ASP A 256 -5.30 14.42 -10.26
N LEU A 257 -4.46 14.67 -9.26
CA LEU A 257 -4.24 13.75 -8.14
C LEU A 257 -5.53 13.48 -7.36
N GLU A 258 -6.38 14.50 -7.18
CA GLU A 258 -7.63 14.35 -6.44
C GLU A 258 -8.61 13.47 -7.20
N ALA A 259 -8.74 13.69 -8.51
CA ALA A 259 -9.61 12.89 -9.36
C ALA A 259 -9.13 11.42 -9.43
N VAL A 260 -7.82 11.18 -9.57
CA VAL A 260 -7.27 9.81 -9.59
C VAL A 260 -7.50 9.11 -8.24
N ASN A 261 -7.25 9.79 -7.13
CA ASN A 261 -7.49 9.25 -5.80
C ASN A 261 -8.97 8.94 -5.57
N ALA A 262 -9.87 9.83 -5.99
CA ALA A 262 -11.32 9.61 -5.91
C ALA A 262 -11.75 8.41 -6.76
N ASP A 263 -11.24 8.29 -7.98
CA ASP A 263 -11.51 7.15 -8.87
C ASP A 263 -11.07 5.83 -8.23
N ILE A 264 -9.86 5.77 -7.66
CA ILE A 264 -9.36 4.55 -6.99
C ILE A 264 -10.24 4.22 -5.78
N ARG A 265 -10.56 5.19 -4.92
CA ARG A 265 -11.43 4.98 -3.74
C ARG A 265 -12.80 4.41 -4.09
N ARG A 266 -13.36 4.69 -5.27
CA ARG A 266 -14.64 4.11 -5.73
C ARG A 266 -14.59 2.59 -5.92
N VAL A 267 -13.40 2.01 -6.04
CA VAL A 267 -13.18 0.59 -6.30
C VAL A 267 -12.28 -0.12 -5.29
N VAL A 268 -11.68 0.59 -4.33
CA VAL A 268 -10.99 -0.06 -3.20
C VAL A 268 -11.95 -1.00 -2.46
N GLY A 269 -11.52 -2.25 -2.28
CA GLY A 269 -12.32 -3.29 -1.65
C GLY A 269 -13.35 -3.96 -2.56
N LYS A 270 -13.34 -3.67 -3.87
CA LYS A 270 -14.10 -4.44 -4.86
C LYS A 270 -13.22 -5.50 -5.50
N ARG A 271 -13.82 -6.65 -5.79
CA ARG A 271 -13.17 -7.69 -6.58
C ARG A 271 -12.93 -7.20 -8.02
N PRO A 272 -11.78 -7.50 -8.65
CA PRO A 272 -11.46 -7.03 -10.00
C PRO A 272 -12.51 -7.38 -11.04
N ASP A 273 -13.04 -8.61 -11.00
CA ASP A 273 -14.03 -9.13 -11.95
C ASP A 273 -15.41 -8.45 -11.83
N THR A 274 -15.64 -7.69 -10.75
CA THR A 274 -16.88 -6.92 -10.55
C THR A 274 -16.77 -5.47 -11.04
N ILE A 275 -15.56 -4.99 -11.38
CA ILE A 275 -15.31 -3.61 -11.82
C ILE A 275 -15.50 -3.52 -13.33
N LYS A 276 -16.67 -3.04 -13.76
CA LYS A 276 -17.01 -2.87 -15.19
C LYS A 276 -16.29 -1.70 -15.86
N ASP A 277 -15.98 -0.65 -15.09
CA ASP A 277 -15.30 0.53 -15.59
C ASP A 277 -13.80 0.22 -15.81
N LYS A 278 -13.40 0.17 -17.08
CA LYS A 278 -12.03 -0.18 -17.50
C LYS A 278 -10.99 0.82 -16.98
N ARG A 279 -11.35 2.10 -16.82
CA ARG A 279 -10.45 3.11 -16.26
C ARG A 279 -10.21 2.84 -14.79
N LEU A 280 -11.28 2.61 -14.01
CA LEU A 280 -11.15 2.33 -12.58
C LEU A 280 -10.41 1.01 -12.32
N LEU A 281 -10.73 -0.03 -13.10
CA LEU A 281 -9.99 -1.30 -13.07
C LEU A 281 -8.51 -1.08 -13.43
N GLY A 282 -8.24 -0.27 -14.46
CA GLY A 282 -6.90 0.13 -14.89
C GLY A 282 -6.08 0.80 -13.79
N LEU A 283 -6.69 1.71 -13.02
CA LEU A 283 -6.02 2.41 -11.93
C LEU A 283 -5.74 1.49 -10.73
N ALA A 284 -6.70 0.64 -10.35
CA ALA A 284 -6.61 -0.14 -9.11
C ALA A 284 -5.91 -1.50 -9.25
N TRP A 285 -5.95 -2.13 -10.43
CA TRP A 285 -5.59 -3.54 -10.60
C TRP A 285 -4.68 -3.85 -11.79
N HIS A 286 -4.42 -2.88 -12.66
CA HIS A 286 -3.60 -3.13 -13.85
C HIS A 286 -2.11 -2.92 -13.57
N PRO A 287 -1.20 -3.70 -14.20
CA PRO A 287 0.25 -3.53 -14.10
C PRO A 287 0.78 -2.13 -14.47
N HIS A 288 0.04 -1.35 -15.24
CA HIS A 288 0.38 0.04 -15.57
C HIS A 288 -0.24 1.07 -14.61
N GLY A 289 -1.03 0.62 -13.64
CA GLY A 289 -1.68 1.42 -12.61
C GLY A 289 -0.71 1.87 -11.50
N PRO A 290 -1.06 2.92 -10.74
CA PRO A 290 -0.21 3.48 -9.68
C PRO A 290 0.17 2.52 -8.55
N LEU A 291 -0.63 1.46 -8.35
CA LEU A 291 -0.42 0.46 -7.32
C LEU A 291 0.50 -0.70 -7.75
N TRP A 292 0.77 -0.86 -9.05
CA TRP A 292 1.45 -2.07 -9.57
C TRP A 292 2.64 -1.80 -10.50
N TYR A 293 2.81 -0.56 -10.97
CA TYR A 293 3.77 -0.26 -12.01
C TYR A 293 5.23 -0.47 -11.59
N ARG A 294 5.92 -1.41 -12.27
CA ARG A 294 7.34 -1.73 -12.07
C ARG A 294 8.26 -1.30 -13.21
N GLY A 295 7.75 -0.57 -14.19
CA GLY A 295 8.50 -0.21 -15.40
C GLY A 295 9.70 0.73 -15.16
N TYR A 296 9.88 1.27 -13.96
CA TYR A 296 11.07 2.04 -13.59
C TYR A 296 12.34 1.19 -13.43
N PHE A 297 12.23 -0.13 -13.27
CA PHE A 297 13.35 -0.99 -12.90
C PHE A 297 13.72 -1.94 -14.04
N GLN A 298 14.99 -1.91 -14.46
CA GLN A 298 15.52 -2.64 -15.61
C GLN A 298 15.12 -4.13 -15.64
N LYS A 299 15.14 -4.80 -14.48
CA LYS A 299 14.81 -6.22 -14.34
C LYS A 299 13.40 -6.60 -14.81
N TYR A 300 12.47 -5.65 -14.88
CA TYR A 300 11.10 -5.88 -15.37
C TYR A 300 10.89 -5.44 -16.82
N THR A 301 11.92 -4.90 -17.46
CA THR A 301 11.87 -4.32 -18.81
C THR A 301 12.85 -4.98 -19.79
N ASP A 302 13.86 -5.70 -19.28
CA ASP A 302 14.83 -6.49 -20.08
C ASP A 302 14.25 -7.78 -20.64
N LEU A 303 13.23 -8.33 -19.98
CA LEU A 303 12.45 -9.43 -20.51
C LEU A 303 11.45 -8.84 -21.51
N SER A 304 11.15 -9.57 -22.59
CA SER A 304 10.14 -9.29 -23.62
C SER A 304 8.68 -9.20 -23.11
N SER A 305 8.51 -8.75 -21.87
CA SER A 305 7.29 -8.66 -21.10
C SER A 305 6.52 -7.41 -21.54
N ALA A 306 5.55 -7.63 -22.41
CA ALA A 306 4.42 -6.73 -22.64
C ALA A 306 3.62 -6.39 -21.35
N TYR A 307 4.00 -6.94 -20.20
CA TYR A 307 3.23 -6.88 -18.95
C TYR A 307 3.33 -5.52 -18.24
N PHE A 308 4.53 -4.93 -18.16
CA PHE A 308 4.74 -3.59 -17.59
C PHE A 308 5.11 -2.53 -18.65
N GLY A 309 5.30 -2.95 -19.90
CA GLY A 309 5.78 -2.09 -20.99
C GLY A 309 7.27 -1.77 -20.91
N PRO A 310 7.80 -1.00 -21.89
CA PRO A 310 9.20 -0.62 -21.91
C PRO A 310 9.55 0.31 -20.73
N ARG A 311 10.82 0.29 -20.34
CA ARG A 311 11.34 1.26 -19.38
C ARG A 311 11.16 2.67 -19.94
N PRO A 312 10.58 3.61 -19.18
CA PRO A 312 10.48 5.00 -19.62
C PRO A 312 11.86 5.59 -19.87
N THR A 313 11.99 6.49 -20.86
CA THR A 313 13.19 7.32 -21.00
C THR A 313 13.23 8.41 -19.92
N THR A 314 14.39 9.03 -19.70
CA THR A 314 14.52 10.16 -18.76
C THR A 314 13.58 11.30 -19.13
N GLU A 315 13.41 11.59 -20.42
CA GLU A 315 12.52 12.63 -20.93
C GLU A 315 11.05 12.30 -20.62
N GLN A 316 10.64 11.04 -20.71
CA GLN A 316 9.30 10.61 -20.31
C GLN A 316 9.07 10.77 -18.81
N ILE A 317 10.09 10.51 -17.98
CA ILE A 317 10.03 10.76 -16.54
C ILE A 317 9.93 12.26 -16.25
N ASP A 318 10.69 13.10 -16.95
CA ASP A 318 10.63 14.55 -16.80
C ASP A 318 9.24 15.10 -17.16
N GLN A 319 8.62 14.57 -18.22
CA GLN A 319 7.23 14.91 -18.56
C GLN A 319 6.22 14.44 -17.49
N ILE A 320 6.42 13.26 -16.90
CA ILE A 320 5.57 12.77 -15.81
C ILE A 320 5.68 13.71 -14.60
N LEU A 321 6.90 14.06 -14.20
CA LEU A 321 7.20 14.97 -13.10
C LEU A 321 6.57 16.35 -13.31
N GLU A 322 6.70 16.93 -14.50
CA GLU A 322 6.07 18.20 -14.87
C GLU A 322 4.53 18.13 -14.73
N ARG A 323 3.91 17.07 -15.26
CA ARG A 323 2.44 16.88 -15.22
C ARG A 323 1.89 16.63 -13.81
N LEU A 324 2.73 16.14 -12.90
CA LEU A 324 2.44 15.98 -11.48
C LEU A 324 2.70 17.25 -10.67
N GLY A 325 3.47 18.20 -11.22
CA GLY A 325 4.01 19.33 -10.47
C GLY A 325 4.99 18.89 -9.38
N ALA A 326 5.79 17.86 -9.63
CA ALA A 326 6.77 17.31 -8.70
C ALA A 326 8.18 17.30 -9.33
N ALA A 327 9.22 17.29 -8.52
CA ALA A 327 10.62 17.07 -8.92
C ALA A 327 11.10 15.64 -8.60
N THR A 328 10.42 14.96 -7.66
CA THR A 328 10.77 13.61 -7.22
C THR A 328 9.52 12.74 -7.09
N ILE A 329 9.60 11.50 -7.57
CA ILE A 329 8.64 10.43 -7.23
C ILE A 329 9.31 9.49 -6.23
N VAL A 330 8.65 9.19 -5.12
CA VAL A 330 9.09 8.20 -4.13
C VAL A 330 8.18 6.99 -4.22
N VAL A 331 8.79 5.82 -4.41
CA VAL A 331 8.07 4.54 -4.60
C VAL A 331 8.58 3.45 -3.66
N GLY A 332 7.65 2.60 -3.24
CA GLY A 332 7.89 1.31 -2.60
C GLY A 332 7.83 0.17 -3.62
N HIS A 333 7.11 -0.90 -3.28
CA HIS A 333 6.66 -2.02 -4.12
C HIS A 333 7.75 -2.93 -4.71
N THR A 334 8.85 -2.33 -5.17
CA THR A 334 9.97 -3.00 -5.80
C THR A 334 11.19 -2.95 -4.92
N LYS A 335 11.40 -4.08 -4.24
CA LYS A 335 12.60 -4.37 -3.47
C LYS A 335 13.87 -3.98 -4.20
N VAL A 336 14.64 -3.13 -3.54
CA VAL A 336 16.00 -2.72 -3.89
C VAL A 336 16.95 -3.08 -2.74
N GLU A 337 18.24 -3.19 -3.00
CA GLU A 337 19.23 -3.52 -1.96
C GLU A 337 19.51 -2.36 -1.01
N ARG A 338 19.35 -1.13 -1.52
CA ARG A 338 19.54 0.12 -0.80
C ARG A 338 18.58 1.16 -1.37
N VAL A 339 18.23 2.15 -0.55
CA VAL A 339 17.54 3.35 -1.03
C VAL A 339 18.36 3.94 -2.17
N THR A 340 17.75 4.09 -3.34
CA THR A 340 18.46 4.49 -4.56
C THR A 340 17.58 5.31 -5.46
N SER A 341 18.22 6.15 -6.28
CA SER A 341 17.55 6.69 -7.45
C SER A 341 17.58 5.67 -8.59
N VAL A 342 16.47 5.55 -9.32
CA VAL A 342 16.35 4.68 -10.50
C VAL A 342 16.31 5.46 -11.81
N PHE A 343 16.40 6.78 -11.77
CA PHE A 343 16.66 7.66 -12.91
C PHE A 343 17.63 8.77 -12.48
N GLY A 344 18.46 9.29 -13.37
CA GLY A 344 19.53 10.22 -12.99
C GLY A 344 19.07 11.36 -12.06
N GLY A 345 19.87 11.71 -11.06
CA GLY A 345 19.50 12.67 -10.02
C GLY A 345 18.44 12.13 -9.06
N ARG A 346 17.51 12.97 -8.58
CA ARG A 346 16.46 12.60 -7.61
C ARG A 346 15.09 12.35 -8.23
N ARG A 347 15.03 12.04 -9.53
CA ARG A 347 13.76 11.93 -10.27
C ARG A 347 12.82 10.87 -9.70
N VAL A 348 13.34 9.66 -9.45
CA VAL A 348 12.57 8.55 -8.89
C VAL A 348 13.40 7.84 -7.83
N LEU A 349 12.95 7.88 -6.58
CA LEU A 349 13.59 7.24 -5.43
C LEU A 349 12.82 5.97 -5.06
N ALA A 350 13.52 4.83 -5.06
CA ALA A 350 12.98 3.56 -4.59
C ALA A 350 13.38 3.32 -3.14
N ILE A 351 12.40 3.02 -2.27
CA ILE A 351 12.60 2.91 -0.81
C ILE A 351 12.14 1.59 -0.21
N ASP A 352 11.62 0.65 -1.01
CA ASP A 352 11.27 -0.70 -0.53
C ASP A 352 12.55 -1.50 -0.24
N ILE A 353 12.87 -1.58 1.06
CA ILE A 353 13.92 -2.43 1.62
C ILE A 353 13.26 -3.46 2.54
N PRO A 354 13.62 -4.76 2.47
CA PRO A 354 12.96 -5.79 3.25
C PRO A 354 12.95 -5.54 4.76
N TRP A 355 11.76 -5.61 5.36
CA TRP A 355 11.55 -5.48 6.81
C TRP A 355 11.80 -6.75 7.62
N THR A 356 12.24 -7.83 6.97
CA THR A 356 12.59 -9.10 7.63
C THR A 356 13.96 -9.05 8.31
N ASP A 357 14.81 -8.10 7.94
CA ASP A 357 16.17 -7.94 8.44
C ASP A 357 16.38 -6.48 8.89
N LEU A 358 16.39 -6.28 10.20
CA LEU A 358 16.41 -4.95 10.81
C LEU A 358 17.68 -4.16 10.44
N ASP A 359 18.80 -4.85 10.18
CA ASP A 359 20.05 -4.20 9.77
C ASP A 359 19.98 -3.62 8.35
N LYS A 360 19.01 -4.07 7.55
CA LYS A 360 18.76 -3.59 6.19
C LYS A 360 17.69 -2.53 6.12
N VAL A 361 16.70 -2.52 7.01
CA VAL A 361 15.59 -1.55 6.99
C VAL A 361 16.11 -0.12 6.84
N ARG A 362 15.59 0.61 5.84
CA ARG A 362 15.87 2.03 5.63
C ARG A 362 14.60 2.83 5.41
N GLY A 363 14.70 4.13 5.63
CA GLY A 363 13.74 5.13 5.17
C GLY A 363 14.45 6.37 4.64
N ILE A 364 13.68 7.33 4.11
CA ILE A 364 14.19 8.64 3.70
C ILE A 364 13.72 9.69 4.69
N LEU A 365 14.65 10.43 5.29
CA LEU A 365 14.40 11.59 6.13
C LEU A 365 14.75 12.87 5.36
N VAL A 366 13.78 13.76 5.24
CA VAL A 366 13.93 15.10 4.67
C VAL A 366 13.90 16.12 5.80
N GLU A 367 14.91 16.98 5.88
CA GLU A 367 15.05 18.06 6.85
C GLU A 367 15.51 19.33 6.12
N GLY A 368 14.57 20.26 5.89
CA GLY A 368 14.78 21.37 4.97
C GLY A 368 15.09 20.87 3.56
N GLU A 369 16.20 21.32 2.98
CA GLU A 369 16.64 20.89 1.63
C GLU A 369 17.42 19.57 1.63
N ARG A 370 17.80 19.06 2.81
CA ARG A 370 18.65 17.89 2.95
C ARG A 370 17.82 16.61 2.98
N MET A 371 18.26 15.61 2.23
CA MET A 371 17.69 14.26 2.27
C MET A 371 18.73 13.30 2.81
N HIS A 372 18.32 12.45 3.75
CA HIS A 372 19.13 11.43 4.38
C HIS A 372 18.47 10.08 4.23
N VAL A 373 19.29 9.04 4.07
CA VAL A 373 18.89 7.66 4.34
C VAL A 373 19.09 7.41 5.83
N VAL A 374 18.07 6.85 6.49
CA VAL A 374 18.14 6.51 7.91
C VAL A 374 17.91 5.02 8.15
N ASP A 375 18.56 4.45 9.16
CA ASP A 375 18.43 3.03 9.52
C ASP A 375 17.65 2.79 10.83
N ALA A 376 17.44 1.52 11.17
CA ALA A 376 16.73 1.10 12.38
C ALA A 376 17.51 1.33 13.70
N ARG A 377 18.68 1.96 13.63
CA ARG A 377 19.48 2.41 14.79
C ARG A 377 19.54 3.94 14.88
N GLY A 378 18.80 4.65 14.03
CA GLY A 378 18.78 6.12 13.99
C GLY A 378 20.00 6.72 13.29
N LYS A 379 20.87 5.91 12.68
CA LYS A 379 22.03 6.41 11.94
C LYS A 379 21.56 7.07 10.66
N ARG A 380 22.06 8.28 10.40
CA ARG A 380 21.75 9.08 9.21
C ARG A 380 22.95 9.12 8.28
N ALA A 381 22.70 8.97 6.98
CA ALA A 381 23.69 9.20 5.93
C ALA A 381 23.06 10.08 4.85
N PRO A 382 23.78 11.04 4.25
CA PRO A 382 23.26 11.81 3.12
C PRO A 382 22.77 10.89 2.00
N LEU A 383 21.63 11.21 1.40
CA LEU A 383 21.16 10.51 0.21
C LEU A 383 22.08 10.86 -0.96
N VAL A 384 22.90 9.89 -1.38
CA VAL A 384 23.76 10.03 -2.56
C VAL A 384 23.02 9.45 -3.76
N VAL A 385 22.68 10.32 -4.71
CA VAL A 385 22.13 9.92 -6.01
C VAL A 385 23.19 10.09 -7.09
N LYS A 386 23.18 9.19 -8.08
CA LYS A 386 24.04 9.28 -9.26
C LYS A 386 23.36 9.99 -10.41
#